data_AF-G8TSI3-F1
#
_entry.id   AF-G8TSI3-F1
#
_cell.length_a   1.000
_cell.length_b   1.000
_cell.length_c   1.000
_cell.angle_alpha   90.00
_cell.angle_beta   90.00
_cell.angle_gamma   90.00
#
_symmetry.space_group_name_H-M   'P 1'
#
loop_
_entity.id
_entity.type
_entity.pdbx_description
1 polymer ?
#
loop_
_entity_poly.entity_id
_entity_poly.type
_entity_poly.pdbx_seq_one_letter_code
_entity_poly.pdbx_strand_id
1 'polypeptide(L)'
;MTQRVIQSIWMVLAALFIASSLFEGYLVLPGTHGHSIASLLARGFLVLAPLAALFWGRQYSLTPRGPLFLLAGWLLVVALTFWFASPHIYYVEYYVWSQITGGLLVLTSWTLAGFPKVFRQTQVGALILYGLAVVGVGLWEVHTGHHLGPSRVGSLSHIPTGFYYDQNSLGVAIALILPYILLLGGLWPTWPVYSLSALLAVLLTYILYKTGSRGGEIALLLDLAILALVAPLSFRRLLKWLFGGLIVALALVIGVLHTLPPTAHLPFALEKIAHLTHLVTHPNAGPSSVTIRLALYRSGWHAFITHPWGLGPRGAERYYAYWVHHKSPWNTYGVIDAHNMWLEVAMDFGVVGFLLYAGFYGWLLWGLMRLRPAGNRELEYFRAASLSSLVGFIVGSLSPSSVMIGFHIMWVIYGIALGTLVMAQRIPNPRLDSRRLSKEEPPMREGLVPGTKATVTTTVTEQMVARLGGQKVHPVLATAQMIEWMEWAGRKLILPYLEDDEDAVGYAVDIVHLAPTLVGETFSATAELLAIDKNRIIARVTAENGRGLIGRGQFTQVLLPKKALEDKIRDLSHHVSSDKEPTANE
;
A
#
# COMPACT_ATOMS: atom_id res chain seq x y z
N MET A 1 -6.28 -20.24 25.91
CA MET A 1 -6.17 -18.86 25.38
C MET A 1 -7.12 -18.73 24.19
N THR A 2 -8.12 -17.84 24.22
CA THR A 2 -9.13 -17.76 23.14
C THR A 2 -8.53 -17.16 21.86
N GLN A 3 -9.05 -17.53 20.68
CA GLN A 3 -8.58 -17.05 19.36
C GLN A 3 -8.50 -15.50 19.29
N ARG A 4 -9.45 -14.81 19.94
CA ARG A 4 -9.45 -13.34 20.06
C ARG A 4 -8.23 -12.79 20.80
N VAL A 5 -7.77 -13.47 21.86
CA VAL A 5 -6.60 -13.04 22.63
C VAL A 5 -5.32 -13.19 21.78
N ILE A 6 -5.17 -14.31 21.08
CA ILE A 6 -4.04 -14.54 20.16
C ILE A 6 -4.01 -13.47 19.06
N GLN A 7 -5.18 -13.16 18.49
CA GLN A 7 -5.32 -12.10 17.49
C GLN A 7 -4.90 -10.73 18.03
N SER A 8 -5.35 -10.35 19.23
CA SER A 8 -4.99 -9.07 19.86
C SER A 8 -3.49 -8.95 20.12
N ILE A 9 -2.86 -10.02 20.63
CA ILE A 9 -1.42 -10.04 20.86
C ILE A 9 -0.65 -9.88 19.55
N TRP A 10 -1.03 -10.62 18.51
CA TRP A 10 -0.42 -10.47 17.18
C TRP A 10 -0.49 -9.02 16.68
N MET A 11 -1.66 -8.39 16.76
CA MET A 11 -1.87 -7.02 16.30
C MET A 11 -1.00 -6.01 17.06
N VAL A 12 -0.86 -6.16 18.37
CA VAL A 12 -0.01 -5.29 19.21
C VAL A 12 1.46 -5.48 18.87
N LEU A 13 1.93 -6.74 18.80
CA LEU A 13 3.32 -7.04 18.44
C LEU A 13 3.67 -6.52 17.05
N ALA A 14 2.77 -6.71 16.07
CA ALA A 14 2.97 -6.23 14.70
C ALA A 14 3.05 -4.70 14.65
N ALA A 15 2.22 -4.00 15.43
CA ALA A 15 2.28 -2.55 15.53
C ALA A 15 3.59 -2.05 16.15
N LEU A 16 4.04 -2.68 17.24
CA LEU A 16 5.33 -2.37 17.86
C LEU A 16 6.50 -2.62 16.92
N PHE A 17 6.49 -3.75 16.21
CA PHE A 17 7.54 -4.10 15.25
C PHE A 17 7.64 -3.08 14.11
N ILE A 18 6.52 -2.71 13.48
CA ILE A 18 6.51 -1.73 12.39
C ILE A 18 6.95 -0.35 12.88
N ALA A 19 6.40 0.13 13.99
CA ALA A 19 6.70 1.48 14.50
C ALA A 19 8.15 1.61 14.96
N SER A 20 8.67 0.62 15.70
CA SER A 20 10.07 0.65 16.17
C SER A 20 11.08 0.50 15.03
N SER A 21 10.75 -0.26 13.97
CA SER A 21 11.68 -0.50 12.86
C SER A 21 12.07 0.76 12.09
N LEU A 22 11.22 1.80 12.11
CA LEU A 22 11.55 3.11 11.52
C LEU A 22 12.67 3.86 12.25
N PHE A 23 13.03 3.40 13.45
CA PHE A 23 14.09 3.94 14.29
C PHE A 23 15.19 2.89 14.54
N GLU A 24 15.43 2.00 13.58
CA GLU A 24 16.50 1.00 13.67
C GLU A 24 17.86 1.66 13.96
N GLY A 25 18.69 1.00 14.77
CA GLY A 25 19.94 1.58 15.28
C GLY A 25 19.74 2.57 16.45
N TYR A 26 18.50 2.90 16.79
CA TYR A 26 18.11 3.68 17.96
C TYR A 26 17.22 2.85 18.89
N LEU A 27 16.79 3.44 20.02
CA LEU A 27 15.95 2.78 21.03
C LEU A 27 16.61 1.47 21.54
N VAL A 28 17.87 1.56 21.94
CA VAL A 28 18.64 0.44 22.50
C VAL A 28 18.19 0.17 23.93
N LEU A 29 17.92 -1.10 24.26
CA LEU A 29 17.55 -1.49 25.62
C LEU A 29 18.80 -1.67 26.50
N PRO A 30 18.84 -1.09 27.72
CA PRO A 30 19.93 -1.34 28.66
C PRO A 30 20.14 -2.83 28.88
N GLY A 31 21.39 -3.30 28.84
CA GLY A 31 21.74 -4.71 29.05
C GLY A 31 21.65 -5.62 27.82
N THR A 32 21.29 -5.11 26.64
CA THR A 32 21.12 -5.93 25.41
C THR A 32 22.29 -5.86 24.42
N HIS A 33 23.50 -5.56 24.91
CA HIS A 33 24.72 -5.46 24.10
C HIS A 33 24.61 -4.54 22.85
N GLY A 34 23.79 -3.49 22.92
CA GLY A 34 23.64 -2.53 21.82
C GLY A 34 22.54 -2.85 20.82
N HIS A 35 21.72 -3.88 21.04
CA HIS A 35 20.59 -4.19 20.15
C HIS A 35 19.40 -3.23 20.36
N SER A 36 18.87 -2.71 19.25
CA SER A 36 17.63 -1.92 19.22
C SER A 36 16.41 -2.78 19.55
N ILE A 37 15.33 -2.16 20.05
CA ILE A 37 14.02 -2.82 20.20
C ILE A 37 13.59 -3.46 18.87
N ALA A 38 13.78 -2.75 17.76
CA ALA A 38 13.44 -3.23 16.42
C ALA A 38 14.21 -4.51 16.04
N SER A 39 15.52 -4.54 16.26
CA SER A 39 16.36 -5.72 16.04
C SER A 39 15.93 -6.91 16.89
N LEU A 40 15.54 -6.69 18.15
CA LEU A 40 15.06 -7.77 19.03
C LEU A 40 13.70 -8.30 18.58
N LEU A 41 12.78 -7.41 18.23
CA LEU A 41 11.47 -7.79 17.68
C LEU A 41 11.63 -8.56 16.36
N ALA A 42 12.53 -8.13 15.47
CA ALA A 42 12.82 -8.82 14.21
C ALA A 42 13.19 -10.29 14.44
N ARG A 43 13.99 -10.60 15.48
CA ARG A 43 14.34 -11.98 15.85
C ARG A 43 13.13 -12.81 16.28
N GLY A 44 12.23 -12.24 17.08
CA GLY A 44 10.97 -12.90 17.42
C GLY A 44 10.07 -13.10 16.19
N PHE A 45 10.06 -12.12 15.29
CA PHE A 45 9.24 -12.13 14.08
C PHE A 45 9.70 -13.12 13.01
N LEU A 46 10.93 -13.63 13.07
CA LEU A 46 11.39 -14.75 12.25
C LEU A 46 10.44 -15.95 12.31
N VAL A 47 9.88 -16.22 13.49
CA VAL A 47 8.95 -17.33 13.71
C VAL A 47 7.50 -16.82 13.67
N LEU A 48 7.23 -15.69 14.33
CA LEU A 48 5.86 -15.20 14.46
C LEU A 48 5.24 -14.77 13.13
N ALA A 49 5.98 -14.09 12.24
CA ALA A 49 5.42 -13.59 10.99
C ALA A 49 5.06 -14.69 9.99
N PRO A 50 5.91 -15.72 9.74
CA PRO A 50 5.52 -16.85 8.90
C PRO A 50 4.33 -17.64 9.46
N LEU A 51 4.28 -17.89 10.77
CA LEU A 51 3.14 -18.56 11.40
C LEU A 51 1.85 -17.75 11.25
N ALA A 52 1.92 -16.45 11.50
CA ALA A 52 0.81 -15.52 11.28
C ALA A 52 0.37 -15.52 9.81
N ALA A 53 1.31 -15.57 8.86
CA ALA A 53 1.02 -15.60 7.44
C ALA A 53 0.34 -16.91 7.00
N LEU A 54 0.77 -18.06 7.53
CA LEU A 54 0.12 -19.35 7.26
C LEU A 54 -1.30 -19.39 7.84
N PHE A 55 -1.45 -18.95 9.09
CA PHE A 55 -2.73 -19.00 9.79
C PHE A 55 -3.73 -17.98 9.25
N TRP A 56 -3.40 -16.68 9.33
CA TRP A 56 -4.30 -15.60 8.90
C TRP A 56 -4.41 -15.50 7.37
N GLY A 57 -3.35 -15.85 6.63
CA GLY A 57 -3.37 -15.88 5.18
C GLY A 57 -4.35 -16.91 4.61
N ARG A 58 -4.55 -18.03 5.31
CA ARG A 58 -5.59 -19.02 5.00
C ARG A 58 -6.95 -18.57 5.51
N GLN A 59 -7.05 -18.23 6.80
CA GLN A 59 -8.32 -17.85 7.43
C GLN A 59 -9.03 -16.71 6.69
N TYR A 60 -8.28 -15.73 6.20
CA TYR A 60 -8.84 -14.58 5.50
C TYR A 60 -8.56 -14.57 3.98
N SER A 61 -8.15 -15.70 3.41
CA SER A 61 -7.89 -15.85 1.96
C SER A 61 -7.09 -14.70 1.36
N LEU A 62 -5.99 -14.31 2.01
CA LEU A 62 -5.20 -13.15 1.61
C LEU A 62 -4.52 -13.41 0.27
N THR A 63 -4.78 -12.56 -0.71
CA THR A 63 -4.05 -12.50 -1.99
C THR A 63 -3.88 -11.03 -2.42
N PRO A 64 -2.96 -10.68 -3.35
CA PRO A 64 -2.06 -11.58 -4.08
C PRO A 64 -0.94 -12.16 -3.20
N ARG A 65 -0.54 -13.41 -3.48
CA ARG A 65 0.63 -14.06 -2.87
C ARG A 65 1.89 -14.00 -3.76
N GLY A 66 1.71 -13.74 -5.06
CA GLY A 66 2.79 -13.64 -6.06
C GLY A 66 3.97 -12.75 -5.63
N PRO A 67 3.73 -11.50 -5.18
CA PRO A 67 4.80 -10.63 -4.68
C PRO A 67 5.59 -11.26 -3.52
N LEU A 68 4.94 -11.98 -2.62
CA LEU A 68 5.62 -12.64 -1.51
C LEU A 68 6.50 -13.80 -1.98
N PHE A 69 6.11 -14.52 -3.03
CA PHE A 69 6.97 -15.56 -3.61
C PHE A 69 8.21 -14.97 -4.28
N LEU A 70 8.08 -13.84 -4.98
CA LEU A 70 9.22 -13.12 -5.56
C LEU A 70 10.15 -12.61 -4.46
N LEU A 71 9.59 -12.02 -3.40
CA LEU A 71 10.37 -11.54 -2.26
C LEU A 71 11.03 -12.70 -1.49
N ALA A 72 10.34 -13.82 -1.29
CA ALA A 72 10.91 -15.01 -0.65
C ALA A 72 12.03 -15.62 -1.50
N GLY A 73 11.85 -15.68 -2.83
CA GLY A 73 12.90 -16.10 -3.75
C GLY A 73 14.11 -15.18 -3.69
N TRP A 74 13.90 -13.86 -3.66
CA TRP A 74 14.96 -12.88 -3.44
C TRP A 74 15.72 -13.13 -2.14
N LEU A 75 15.01 -13.28 -1.01
CA LEU A 75 15.64 -13.56 0.29
C LEU A 75 16.38 -14.90 0.32
N LEU A 76 15.90 -15.90 -0.42
CA LEU A 76 16.62 -17.15 -0.61
C LEU A 76 17.93 -16.93 -1.37
N VAL A 77 17.93 -16.12 -2.44
CA VAL A 77 19.17 -15.73 -3.13
C VAL A 77 20.11 -14.98 -2.18
N VAL A 78 19.60 -14.05 -1.37
CA VAL A 78 20.41 -13.36 -0.36
C VAL A 78 21.06 -14.35 0.62
N ALA A 79 20.30 -15.33 1.12
CA ALA A 79 20.80 -16.32 2.06
C ALA A 79 21.81 -17.30 1.41
N LEU A 80 21.54 -17.77 0.19
CA LEU A 80 22.44 -18.69 -0.54
C LEU A 80 23.75 -17.99 -0.89
N THR A 81 23.69 -16.78 -1.43
CA THR A 81 24.89 -16.01 -1.79
C THR A 81 25.70 -15.60 -0.55
N PHE A 82 25.03 -15.31 0.58
CA PHE A 82 25.71 -15.13 1.86
C PHE A 82 26.50 -16.39 2.27
N TRP A 83 25.89 -17.57 2.15
CA TRP A 83 26.51 -18.84 2.53
C TRP A 83 27.70 -19.22 1.65
N PHE A 84 27.62 -18.99 0.33
CA PHE A 84 28.62 -19.49 -0.62
C PHE A 84 29.67 -18.46 -1.05
N ALA A 85 29.36 -17.17 -1.03
CA ALA A 85 30.15 -16.15 -1.75
C ALA A 85 30.54 -14.92 -0.91
N SER A 86 30.17 -14.87 0.38
CA SER A 86 30.49 -13.73 1.24
C SER A 86 31.38 -14.10 2.42
N PRO A 87 32.33 -13.22 2.79
CA PRO A 87 33.04 -13.37 4.05
C PRO A 87 32.02 -13.19 5.18
N HIS A 88 31.92 -14.20 6.07
CA HIS A 88 31.04 -14.19 7.24
C HIS A 88 31.56 -13.24 8.33
N ILE A 89 31.60 -11.96 7.99
CA ILE A 89 31.99 -10.87 8.88
C ILE A 89 30.75 -10.07 9.29
N TYR A 90 30.84 -9.43 10.44
CA TYR A 90 29.72 -8.71 11.08
C TYR A 90 28.91 -7.80 10.15
N TYR A 91 29.57 -7.00 9.30
CA TYR A 91 28.88 -6.08 8.39
C TYR A 91 28.05 -6.78 7.31
N VAL A 92 28.52 -7.93 6.83
CA VAL A 92 27.80 -8.75 5.84
C VAL A 92 26.62 -9.44 6.51
N GLU A 93 26.80 -9.95 7.73
CA GLU A 93 25.71 -10.51 8.55
C GLU A 93 24.63 -9.46 8.81
N TYR A 94 25.01 -8.24 9.19
CA TYR A 94 24.08 -7.14 9.42
C TYR A 94 23.31 -6.76 8.16
N TYR A 95 23.97 -6.75 7.00
CA TYR A 95 23.29 -6.54 5.71
C TYR A 95 22.21 -7.60 5.48
N VAL A 96 22.56 -8.88 5.58
CA VAL A 96 21.63 -10.00 5.37
C VAL A 96 20.48 -9.92 6.36
N TRP A 97 20.78 -9.59 7.62
CA TRP A 97 19.77 -9.39 8.65
C TRP A 97 18.80 -8.24 8.34
N SER A 98 19.30 -7.14 7.76
CA SER A 98 18.46 -6.02 7.34
C SER A 98 17.51 -6.43 6.19
N GLN A 99 17.98 -7.25 5.25
CA GLN A 99 17.14 -7.81 4.19
C GLN A 99 16.03 -8.70 4.75
N ILE A 100 16.37 -9.61 5.68
CA ILE A 100 15.41 -10.50 6.34
C ILE A 100 14.38 -9.68 7.11
N THR A 101 14.82 -8.70 7.91
CA THR A 101 13.95 -7.79 8.66
C THR A 101 12.99 -7.05 7.73
N GLY A 102 13.48 -6.55 6.59
CA GLY A 102 12.66 -5.96 5.54
C GLY A 102 11.58 -6.89 5.00
N GLY A 103 11.94 -8.14 4.72
CA GLY A 103 11.00 -9.20 4.34
C GLY A 103 9.91 -9.45 5.37
N LEU A 104 10.30 -9.51 6.65
CA LEU A 104 9.38 -9.67 7.77
C LEU A 104 8.43 -8.48 7.92
N LEU A 105 8.89 -7.25 7.68
CA LEU A 105 8.03 -6.04 7.69
C LEU A 105 6.97 -6.10 6.59
N VAL A 106 7.35 -6.51 5.37
CA VAL A 106 6.40 -6.69 4.25
C VAL A 106 5.39 -7.79 4.58
N LEU A 107 5.84 -8.93 5.09
CA LEU A 107 4.98 -10.06 5.47
C LEU A 107 4.02 -9.67 6.60
N THR A 108 4.52 -8.97 7.62
CA THR A 108 3.71 -8.48 8.75
C THR A 108 2.65 -7.52 8.26
N SER A 109 3.00 -6.59 7.36
CA SER A 109 2.03 -5.67 6.75
C SER A 109 0.97 -6.41 5.92
N TRP A 110 1.38 -7.43 5.16
CA TRP A 110 0.47 -8.27 4.38
C TRP A 110 -0.54 -9.02 5.27
N THR A 111 -0.10 -9.60 6.39
CA THR A 111 -1.02 -10.25 7.34
C THR A 111 -1.93 -9.26 8.05
N LEU A 112 -1.43 -8.07 8.41
CA LEU A 112 -2.23 -7.01 9.02
C LEU A 112 -3.32 -6.50 8.08
N ALA A 113 -3.14 -6.55 6.76
CA ALA A 113 -4.19 -6.23 5.79
C ALA A 113 -5.43 -7.15 5.95
N GLY A 114 -5.28 -8.28 6.66
CA GLY A 114 -6.36 -9.10 7.20
C GLY A 114 -7.34 -8.34 8.11
N PHE A 115 -6.89 -7.25 8.72
CA PHE A 115 -7.57 -6.44 9.72
C PHE A 115 -7.53 -4.96 9.31
N PRO A 116 -8.36 -4.50 8.36
CA PRO A 116 -8.22 -3.18 7.72
C PRO A 116 -8.10 -2.00 8.68
N LYS A 117 -8.90 -1.98 9.75
CA LYS A 117 -8.86 -0.92 10.78
C LYS A 117 -7.49 -0.86 11.47
N VAL A 118 -6.95 -2.01 11.86
CA VAL A 118 -5.66 -2.10 12.55
C VAL A 118 -4.53 -1.82 11.60
N PHE A 119 -4.55 -2.40 10.39
CA PHE A 119 -3.60 -2.06 9.33
C PHE A 119 -3.50 -0.54 9.15
N ARG A 120 -4.63 0.14 8.96
CA ARG A 120 -4.67 1.59 8.79
C ARG A 120 -4.07 2.32 10.01
N GLN A 121 -4.49 1.97 11.22
CA GLN A 121 -3.99 2.61 12.45
C GLN A 121 -2.49 2.42 12.64
N THR A 122 -1.99 1.20 12.45
CA THR A 122 -0.58 0.86 12.59
C THR A 122 0.27 1.57 11.55
N GLN A 123 -0.08 1.46 10.26
CA GLN A 123 0.75 1.99 9.18
C GLN A 123 0.75 3.52 9.19
N VAL A 124 -0.43 4.15 9.24
CA VAL A 124 -0.53 5.62 9.24
C VAL A 124 0.02 6.19 10.55
N GLY A 125 -0.25 5.55 11.69
CA GLY A 125 0.30 5.95 12.98
C GLY A 125 1.83 5.90 13.01
N ALA A 126 2.43 4.83 12.48
CA ALA A 126 3.89 4.71 12.39
C ALA A 126 4.50 5.81 11.50
N LEU A 127 3.90 6.11 10.35
CA LEU A 127 4.39 7.18 9.46
C LEU A 127 4.24 8.58 10.06
N ILE A 128 3.13 8.87 10.78
CA ILE A 128 2.95 10.16 11.48
C ILE A 128 3.95 10.29 12.61
N LEU A 129 4.11 9.25 13.44
CA LEU A 129 5.08 9.23 14.53
C LEU A 129 6.50 9.46 14.02
N TYR A 130 6.86 8.76 12.96
CA TYR A 130 8.15 8.94 12.29
C TYR A 130 8.32 10.35 11.73
N GLY A 131 7.32 10.89 11.04
CA GLY A 131 7.35 12.25 10.51
C GLY A 131 7.53 13.31 11.60
N LEU A 132 6.81 13.18 12.72
CA LEU A 132 6.96 14.06 13.89
C LEU A 132 8.35 13.97 14.51
N ALA A 133 8.88 12.76 14.65
CA ALA A 133 10.22 12.52 15.18
C ALA A 133 11.31 13.11 14.27
N VAL A 134 11.18 12.93 12.95
CA VAL A 134 12.07 13.55 11.95
C VAL A 134 11.98 15.07 12.01
N VAL A 135 10.80 15.65 12.19
CA VAL A 135 10.65 17.10 12.36
C VAL A 135 11.37 17.58 13.62
N GLY A 136 11.15 16.92 14.76
CA GLY A 136 11.78 17.29 16.03
C GLY A 136 13.30 17.22 15.97
N VAL A 137 13.84 16.08 15.51
CA VAL A 137 15.29 15.88 15.39
C VAL A 137 15.86 16.79 14.31
N GLY A 138 15.29 16.82 13.11
CA GLY A 138 15.82 17.60 11.99
C GLY A 138 15.86 19.10 12.25
N LEU A 139 14.85 19.67 12.92
CA LEU A 139 14.90 21.08 13.33
C LEU A 139 15.96 21.34 14.41
N TRP A 140 16.11 20.40 15.35
CA TRP A 140 17.17 20.48 16.36
C TRP A 140 18.57 20.43 15.75
N GLU A 141 18.81 19.53 14.79
CA GLU A 141 20.09 19.43 14.06
C GLU A 141 20.35 20.70 13.24
N VAL A 142 19.35 21.20 12.51
CA VAL A 142 19.46 22.44 11.74
C VAL A 142 19.82 23.63 12.63
N HIS A 143 19.23 23.72 13.83
CA HIS A 143 19.44 24.84 14.73
C HIS A 143 20.79 24.75 15.48
N THR A 144 21.10 23.58 16.02
CA THR A 144 22.23 23.41 16.94
C THR A 144 23.50 22.90 16.28
N GLY A 145 23.39 22.28 15.11
CA GLY A 145 24.49 21.58 14.44
C GLY A 145 24.91 20.26 15.13
N HIS A 146 24.26 19.89 16.23
CA HIS A 146 24.45 18.60 16.89
C HIS A 146 23.68 17.52 16.16
N HIS A 147 24.18 16.28 16.22
CA HIS A 147 23.60 15.11 15.59
C HIS A 147 23.41 13.98 16.58
N LEU A 148 22.46 13.08 16.30
CA LEU A 148 22.30 11.85 17.06
C LEU A 148 23.50 10.92 16.85
N GLY A 149 23.88 10.15 17.88
CA GLY A 149 25.11 9.35 17.92
C GLY A 149 25.53 8.68 16.60
N PRO A 150 24.79 7.72 16.03
CA PRO A 150 25.18 7.01 14.80
C PRO A 150 25.30 7.90 13.55
N SER A 151 24.70 9.10 13.59
CA SER A 151 24.66 10.06 12.50
C SER A 151 25.81 11.07 12.69
N ARG A 152 26.86 10.96 11.88
CA ARG A 152 27.99 11.92 11.87
C ARG A 152 28.59 12.23 13.26
N VAL A 153 28.97 11.19 14.02
CA VAL A 153 29.65 11.32 15.32
C VAL A 153 30.76 12.38 15.25
N GLY A 154 30.65 13.44 16.05
CA GLY A 154 31.73 14.42 16.25
C GLY A 154 31.83 15.56 15.23
N SER A 155 30.95 15.67 14.22
CA SER A 155 30.93 16.82 13.31
C SER A 155 29.84 17.84 13.70
N LEU A 156 30.21 19.11 13.92
CA LEU A 156 29.27 20.22 14.02
C LEU A 156 28.81 20.61 12.61
N SER A 157 27.59 20.26 12.25
CA SER A 157 27.04 20.49 10.91
C SER A 157 25.55 20.85 10.98
N HIS A 158 25.16 21.96 10.37
CA HIS A 158 23.75 22.36 10.27
C HIS A 158 22.96 21.64 9.15
N ILE A 159 23.54 20.60 8.54
CA ILE A 159 22.91 19.76 7.52
C ILE A 159 22.25 18.57 8.21
N PRO A 160 20.91 18.47 8.24
CA PRO A 160 20.22 17.42 8.98
C PRO A 160 20.38 16.04 8.32
N THR A 161 20.38 15.02 9.17
CA THR A 161 20.58 13.60 8.86
C THR A 161 19.62 12.72 9.66
N GLY A 162 19.04 13.22 10.75
CA GLY A 162 17.95 12.61 11.49
C GLY A 162 18.35 11.25 12.07
N PHE A 163 17.64 10.20 11.65
CA PHE A 163 17.88 8.82 12.07
C PHE A 163 18.74 8.04 11.05
N TYR A 164 19.47 8.73 10.18
CA TYR A 164 20.30 8.10 9.16
C TYR A 164 21.76 8.53 9.27
N TYR A 165 22.64 7.69 8.72
CA TYR A 165 24.07 7.97 8.66
C TYR A 165 24.38 9.22 7.80
N ASP A 166 23.61 9.43 6.73
CA ASP A 166 23.84 10.51 5.77
C ASP A 166 22.56 11.27 5.39
N GLN A 167 22.77 12.48 4.88
CA GLN A 167 21.70 13.43 4.54
C GLN A 167 20.87 13.00 3.32
N ASN A 168 21.44 12.20 2.41
CA ASN A 168 20.70 11.73 1.25
C ASN A 168 19.66 10.70 1.65
N SER A 169 20.00 9.81 2.59
CA SER A 169 19.07 8.83 3.17
C SER A 169 17.90 9.52 3.85
N LEU A 170 18.14 10.55 4.67
CA LEU A 170 17.06 11.36 5.25
C LEU A 170 16.19 12.00 4.16
N GLY A 171 16.81 12.61 3.15
CA GLY A 171 16.05 13.27 2.09
C GLY A 171 15.13 12.31 1.32
N VAL A 172 15.60 11.10 1.02
CA VAL A 172 14.77 10.07 0.36
C VAL A 172 13.69 9.51 1.29
N ALA A 173 13.98 9.37 2.59
CA ALA A 173 12.99 8.95 3.57
C ALA A 173 11.85 9.96 3.70
N ILE A 174 12.17 11.26 3.69
CA ILE A 174 11.17 12.33 3.67
C ILE A 174 10.32 12.25 2.40
N ALA A 175 10.94 12.10 1.23
CA ALA A 175 10.21 11.94 -0.04
C ALA A 175 9.25 10.74 -0.01
N LEU A 176 9.69 9.59 0.53
CA LEU A 176 8.85 8.39 0.67
C LEU A 176 7.59 8.62 1.52
N ILE A 177 7.67 9.40 2.60
CA ILE A 177 6.54 9.61 3.52
C ILE A 177 5.64 10.78 3.13
N LEU A 178 6.15 11.78 2.39
CA LEU A 178 5.42 13.00 2.13
C LEU A 178 4.07 12.78 1.40
N PRO A 179 3.96 11.87 0.41
CA PRO A 179 2.68 11.53 -0.19
C PRO A 179 1.61 11.05 0.80
N TYR A 180 2.02 10.30 1.82
CA TYR A 180 1.11 9.87 2.89
C TYR A 180 0.68 11.06 3.76
N ILE A 181 1.64 11.90 4.17
CA ILE A 181 1.36 13.09 5.00
C ILE A 181 0.43 14.06 4.26
N LEU A 182 0.68 14.35 2.98
CA LEU A 182 -0.11 15.27 2.16
C LEU A 182 -1.56 14.80 1.96
N LEU A 183 -1.77 13.49 1.89
CA LEU A 183 -3.09 12.92 1.65
C LEU A 183 -3.87 12.58 2.94
N LEU A 184 -3.34 12.88 4.13
CA LEU A 184 -3.98 12.52 5.42
C LEU A 184 -5.45 12.97 5.51
N GLY A 185 -5.77 14.16 5.00
CA GLY A 185 -7.15 14.68 4.97
C GLY A 185 -8.12 13.83 4.12
N GLY A 186 -7.60 12.99 3.21
CA GLY A 186 -8.38 12.01 2.46
C GLY A 186 -8.87 10.84 3.32
N LEU A 187 -8.12 10.47 4.37
CA LEU A 187 -8.55 9.47 5.36
C LEU A 187 -9.47 10.07 6.41
N TRP A 188 -9.07 11.22 6.96
CA TRP A 188 -9.79 11.90 8.02
C TRP A 188 -10.08 13.35 7.61
N PRO A 189 -11.24 13.63 6.99
CA PRO A 189 -11.55 14.93 6.42
C PRO A 189 -12.02 15.92 7.49
N THR A 190 -11.15 16.23 8.45
CA THR A 190 -11.39 17.20 9.52
C THR A 190 -10.34 18.32 9.46
N TRP A 191 -10.74 19.55 9.77
CA TRP A 191 -9.83 20.70 9.71
C TRP A 191 -8.53 20.50 10.50
N PRO A 192 -8.49 19.86 11.70
CA PRO A 192 -7.25 19.66 12.43
C PRO A 192 -6.27 18.74 11.68
N VAL A 193 -6.78 17.74 10.96
CA VAL A 193 -5.95 16.82 10.18
C VAL A 193 -5.40 17.53 8.94
N TYR A 194 -6.18 18.38 8.28
CA TYR A 194 -5.68 19.22 7.19
C TYR A 194 -4.57 20.17 7.66
N SER A 195 -4.75 20.82 8.81
CA SER A 195 -3.74 21.70 9.40
C SER A 195 -2.47 20.95 9.79
N LEU A 196 -2.61 19.78 10.42
CA LEU A 196 -1.47 18.92 10.78
C LEU A 196 -0.72 18.44 9.53
N SER A 197 -1.45 17.99 8.51
CA SER A 197 -0.90 17.58 7.22
C SER A 197 -0.11 18.70 6.54
N ALA A 198 -0.68 19.90 6.46
CA ALA A 198 -0.03 21.06 5.87
C ALA A 198 1.22 21.48 6.66
N LEU A 199 1.12 21.56 7.99
CA LEU A 199 2.24 21.91 8.86
C LEU A 199 3.39 20.90 8.73
N LEU A 200 3.10 19.60 8.84
CA LEU A 200 4.10 18.55 8.70
C LEU A 200 4.72 18.55 7.31
N ALA A 201 3.93 18.70 6.25
CA ALA A 201 4.44 18.74 4.89
C ALA A 201 5.41 19.92 4.69
N VAL A 202 5.09 21.11 5.21
CA VAL A 202 5.97 22.28 5.15
C VAL A 202 7.27 22.05 5.91
N LEU A 203 7.18 21.57 7.15
CA LEU A 203 8.37 21.34 7.99
C LEU A 203 9.27 20.25 7.43
N LEU A 204 8.70 19.14 6.95
CA LEU A 204 9.45 18.06 6.31
C LEU A 204 10.08 18.51 4.99
N THR A 205 9.38 19.30 4.17
CA THR A 205 9.94 19.87 2.94
C THR A 205 11.08 20.83 3.24
N TYR A 206 10.95 21.64 4.30
CA TYR A 206 12.04 22.51 4.77
C TYR A 206 13.27 21.71 5.21
N ILE A 207 13.08 20.64 5.99
CA ILE A 207 14.18 19.75 6.41
C ILE A 207 14.82 19.10 5.18
N LEU A 208 14.03 18.56 4.25
CA LEU A 208 14.53 18.02 2.98
C LEU A 208 15.38 19.05 2.23
N TYR A 209 14.90 20.28 2.09
CA TYR A 209 15.67 21.36 1.47
C TYR A 209 17.02 21.60 2.20
N LYS A 210 17.01 21.58 3.54
CA LYS A 210 18.22 21.73 4.36
C LYS A 210 19.18 20.55 4.25
N THR A 211 18.72 19.34 3.92
CA THR A 211 19.62 18.19 3.65
C THR A 211 20.52 18.42 2.43
N GLY A 212 20.05 19.19 1.44
CA GLY A 212 20.72 19.29 0.14
C GLY A 212 20.68 17.99 -0.69
N SER A 213 19.84 17.02 -0.32
CA SER A 213 19.67 15.74 -1.02
C SER A 213 18.99 15.94 -2.37
N ARG A 214 19.78 16.12 -3.43
CA ARG A 214 19.27 16.27 -4.81
C ARG A 214 18.37 15.11 -5.23
N GLY A 215 18.73 13.87 -4.85
CA GLY A 215 17.91 12.69 -5.13
C GLY A 215 16.56 12.73 -4.43
N GLY A 216 16.53 13.12 -3.14
CA GLY A 216 15.28 13.28 -2.39
C GLY A 216 14.39 14.40 -2.93
N GLU A 217 14.99 15.51 -3.37
CA GLU A 217 14.27 16.64 -3.98
C GLU A 217 13.65 16.29 -5.33
N ILE A 218 14.41 15.61 -6.20
CA ILE A 218 13.90 15.13 -7.49
C ILE A 218 12.81 14.07 -7.28
N ALA A 219 13.00 13.16 -6.32
CA ALA A 219 11.99 12.18 -5.94
C ALA A 219 10.69 12.87 -5.50
N LEU A 220 10.78 13.90 -4.65
CA LEU A 220 9.61 14.67 -4.22
C LEU A 220 8.91 15.38 -5.38
N LEU A 221 9.65 15.98 -6.33
CA LEU A 221 9.03 16.60 -7.49
C LEU A 221 8.27 15.57 -8.35
N LEU A 222 8.86 14.39 -8.53
CA LEU A 222 8.21 13.28 -9.24
C LEU A 222 7.00 12.77 -8.46
N ASP A 223 7.08 12.68 -7.14
CA ASP A 223 5.98 12.32 -6.26
C ASP A 223 4.79 13.29 -6.43
N LEU A 224 5.04 14.59 -6.34
CA LEU A 224 4.01 15.61 -6.55
C LEU A 224 3.39 15.54 -7.95
N ALA A 225 4.20 15.27 -8.98
CA ALA A 225 3.72 15.07 -10.34
C ALA A 225 2.77 13.86 -10.44
N ILE A 226 3.17 12.72 -9.86
CA ILE A 226 2.34 11.51 -9.84
C ILE A 226 1.06 11.75 -9.02
N LEU A 227 1.16 12.37 -7.85
CA LEU A 227 0.01 12.74 -7.02
C LEU A 227 -0.97 13.64 -7.78
N ALA A 228 -0.51 14.64 -8.54
CA ALA A 228 -1.39 15.47 -9.37
C ALA A 228 -2.19 14.66 -10.42
N LEU A 229 -1.72 13.46 -10.78
CA LEU A 229 -2.40 12.54 -11.70
C LEU A 229 -3.30 11.53 -10.96
N VAL A 230 -2.84 10.97 -9.84
CA VAL A 230 -3.45 9.79 -9.21
C VAL A 230 -4.22 10.06 -7.93
N ALA A 231 -4.04 11.24 -7.31
CA ALA A 231 -4.69 11.62 -6.06
C ALA A 231 -6.22 11.62 -6.17
N PRO A 232 -6.92 11.53 -5.01
CA PRO A 232 -8.37 11.61 -4.94
C PRO A 232 -8.94 12.84 -5.65
N LEU A 233 -10.12 12.71 -6.25
CA LEU A 233 -10.75 13.81 -7.01
C LEU A 233 -10.89 15.11 -6.20
N SER A 234 -11.12 15.00 -4.89
CA SER A 234 -11.19 16.14 -3.96
C SER A 234 -9.89 16.93 -3.88
N PHE A 235 -8.73 16.26 -3.96
CA PHE A 235 -7.40 16.88 -3.88
C PHE A 235 -6.78 17.16 -5.24
N ARG A 236 -7.20 16.43 -6.29
CA ARG A 236 -6.54 16.44 -7.60
C ARG A 236 -6.47 17.83 -8.23
N ARG A 237 -7.54 18.62 -8.13
CA ARG A 237 -7.55 19.98 -8.70
C ARG A 237 -6.54 20.88 -7.98
N LEU A 238 -6.55 20.87 -6.65
CA LEU A 238 -5.59 21.64 -5.84
C LEU A 238 -4.15 21.23 -6.14
N LEU A 239 -3.86 19.94 -6.15
CA LEU A 239 -2.51 19.42 -6.43
C LEU A 239 -2.02 19.79 -7.83
N LYS A 240 -2.90 19.78 -8.85
CA LYS A 240 -2.54 20.24 -10.20
C LYS A 240 -2.21 21.73 -10.24
N TRP A 241 -2.98 22.57 -9.55
CA TRP A 241 -2.69 24.00 -9.46
C TRP A 241 -1.40 24.28 -8.70
N LEU A 242 -1.18 23.61 -7.56
CA LEU A 242 0.05 23.74 -6.78
C LEU A 242 1.27 23.29 -7.59
N PHE A 243 1.19 22.15 -8.26
CA PHE A 243 2.28 21.63 -9.09
C PHE A 243 2.54 22.51 -10.32
N GLY A 244 1.48 22.93 -11.03
CA GLY A 244 1.61 23.86 -12.15
C GLY A 244 2.20 25.22 -11.71
N GLY A 245 1.72 25.76 -10.59
CA GLY A 245 2.26 26.97 -9.99
C GLY A 245 3.73 26.83 -9.59
N LEU A 246 4.13 25.69 -9.02
CA LEU A 246 5.53 25.37 -8.71
C LEU A 246 6.41 25.36 -9.96
N ILE A 247 5.96 24.74 -11.06
CA ILE A 247 6.70 24.72 -12.33
C ILE A 247 6.87 26.14 -12.88
N VAL A 248 5.80 26.94 -12.89
CA VAL A 248 5.85 28.33 -13.37
C VAL A 248 6.78 29.17 -12.51
N ALA A 249 6.68 29.05 -11.18
CA ALA A 249 7.56 29.75 -10.25
C ALA A 249 9.03 29.37 -10.46
N LEU A 250 9.32 28.07 -10.64
CA LEU A 250 10.68 27.60 -10.91
C LEU A 250 11.20 28.14 -12.25
N ALA A 251 10.38 28.14 -13.30
CA ALA A 251 10.74 28.69 -14.61
C ALA A 251 11.03 30.20 -14.54
N LEU A 252 10.20 30.97 -13.81
CA LEU A 252 10.41 32.39 -13.57
C LEU A 252 11.70 32.64 -12.80
N VAL A 253 11.96 31.88 -11.74
CA VAL A 253 13.21 31.97 -10.96
C VAL A 253 14.42 31.68 -11.84
N ILE A 254 14.39 30.62 -12.66
CA ILE A 254 15.47 30.30 -13.59
C ILE A 254 15.68 31.43 -14.61
N GLY A 255 14.59 32.01 -15.14
CA GLY A 255 14.65 33.16 -16.04
C GLY A 255 15.31 34.38 -15.40
N VAL A 256 14.93 34.72 -14.16
CA VAL A 256 15.56 35.80 -13.38
C VAL A 256 17.03 35.52 -13.14
N LEU A 257 17.40 34.30 -12.75
CA LEU A 257 18.79 33.91 -12.50
C LEU A 257 19.68 34.10 -13.74
N HIS A 258 19.17 33.86 -14.96
CA HIS A 258 19.92 34.10 -16.20
C HIS A 258 20.19 35.58 -16.47
N THR A 259 19.42 36.49 -15.88
CA THR A 259 19.62 37.95 -16.03
C THR A 259 20.59 38.53 -15.02
N LEU A 260 20.96 37.77 -13.98
CA LEU A 260 21.83 38.24 -12.91
C LEU A 260 23.31 38.04 -13.29
N PRO A 261 24.19 38.99 -12.92
CA PRO A 261 25.62 38.82 -13.11
C PRO A 261 26.15 37.64 -12.26
N PRO A 262 27.14 36.86 -12.75
CA PRO A 262 27.69 35.69 -12.05
C PRO A 262 28.25 35.96 -10.64
N THR A 263 28.52 37.22 -10.31
CA THR A 263 29.04 37.68 -9.01
C THR A 263 27.95 38.05 -8.01
N ALA A 264 26.66 37.88 -8.35
CA ALA A 264 25.56 38.21 -7.46
C ALA A 264 25.52 37.26 -6.26
N HIS A 265 25.58 37.83 -5.05
CA HIS A 265 25.35 37.08 -3.82
C HIS A 265 23.87 36.71 -3.72
N LEU A 266 23.59 35.41 -3.81
CA LEU A 266 22.24 34.90 -3.84
C LEU A 266 21.90 34.23 -2.49
N PRO A 267 20.65 34.31 -2.03
CA PRO A 267 20.16 33.41 -0.99
C PRO A 267 20.47 31.95 -1.38
N PHE A 268 20.78 31.10 -0.41
CA PHE A 268 21.18 29.69 -0.63
C PHE A 268 20.27 28.93 -1.62
N ALA A 269 18.95 29.20 -1.61
CA ALA A 269 17.99 28.61 -2.55
C ALA A 269 18.29 28.95 -4.01
N LEU A 270 18.65 30.21 -4.28
CA LEU A 270 18.95 30.74 -5.60
C LEU A 270 20.37 30.34 -6.05
N GLU A 271 21.35 30.31 -5.14
CA GLU A 271 22.70 29.77 -5.43
C GLU A 271 22.63 28.30 -5.84
N LYS A 272 21.79 27.50 -5.19
CA LYS A 272 21.61 26.09 -5.50
C LYS A 272 21.06 25.87 -6.92
N ILE A 273 20.08 26.68 -7.34
CA ILE A 273 19.52 26.65 -8.69
C ILE A 273 20.57 27.14 -9.71
N ALA A 274 21.30 28.21 -9.41
CA ALA A 274 22.37 28.73 -10.26
C ALA A 274 23.52 27.71 -10.44
N HIS A 275 23.89 26.98 -9.39
CA HIS A 275 24.89 25.92 -9.46
C HIS A 275 24.41 24.73 -10.31
N LEU A 276 23.12 24.41 -10.31
CA LEU A 276 22.55 23.37 -11.18
C LEU A 276 22.66 23.78 -12.67
N THR A 277 22.33 25.03 -13.00
CA THR A 277 22.51 25.55 -14.37
C THR A 277 23.97 25.61 -14.79
N HIS A 278 24.88 25.91 -13.86
CA HIS A 278 26.33 25.93 -14.12
C HIS A 278 26.91 24.53 -14.38
N LEU A 279 26.46 23.50 -13.66
CA LEU A 279 26.89 22.11 -13.88
C LEU A 279 26.49 21.55 -15.25
N VAL A 280 25.33 21.97 -15.76
CA VAL A 280 24.85 21.58 -17.11
C VAL A 280 25.67 22.26 -18.20
N THR A 281 26.14 23.48 -17.95
CA THR A 281 26.85 24.31 -18.94
C THR A 281 28.37 24.13 -18.91
N HIS A 282 28.96 23.77 -17.76
CA HIS A 282 30.41 23.64 -17.56
C HIS A 282 30.77 22.32 -16.85
N PRO A 283 30.84 21.19 -17.56
CA PRO A 283 31.01 19.85 -16.97
C PRO A 283 32.43 19.55 -16.41
N ASN A 284 33.43 20.42 -16.61
CA ASN A 284 34.86 20.10 -16.38
C ASN A 284 35.52 20.79 -15.17
N ALA A 285 34.75 21.30 -14.20
CA ALA A 285 35.30 21.91 -12.98
C ALA A 285 35.50 20.87 -11.85
N GLY A 286 36.70 20.27 -11.74
CA GLY A 286 37.10 19.38 -10.63
C GLY A 286 36.25 18.10 -10.46
N PRO A 287 36.48 17.27 -9.42
CA PRO A 287 35.67 16.09 -9.17
C PRO A 287 34.32 16.51 -8.57
N SER A 288 33.38 16.89 -9.44
CA SER A 288 32.00 17.10 -9.03
C SER A 288 31.38 15.79 -8.50
N SER A 289 30.39 15.88 -7.61
CA SER A 289 29.61 14.71 -7.15
C SER A 289 29.03 13.90 -8.32
N VAL A 290 28.74 14.54 -9.45
CA VAL A 290 28.26 13.88 -10.68
C VAL A 290 29.36 13.05 -11.34
N THR A 291 30.59 13.57 -11.39
CA THR A 291 31.76 12.85 -11.94
C THR A 291 32.05 11.58 -11.16
N ILE A 292 32.00 11.64 -9.83
CA ILE A 292 32.18 10.47 -8.94
C ILE A 292 31.07 9.44 -9.19
N ARG A 293 29.79 9.87 -9.23
CA ARG A 293 28.65 8.98 -9.50
C ARG A 293 28.74 8.31 -10.87
N LEU A 294 29.22 9.00 -11.89
CA LEU A 294 29.41 8.42 -13.22
C LEU A 294 30.54 7.38 -13.22
N ALA A 295 31.64 7.63 -12.49
CA ALA A 295 32.72 6.67 -12.32
C ALA A 295 32.24 5.41 -11.58
N LEU A 296 31.49 5.56 -10.49
CA LEU A 296 30.85 4.46 -9.76
C LEU A 296 29.91 3.68 -10.67
N TYR A 297 29.04 4.35 -11.42
CA TYR A 297 28.13 3.69 -12.36
C TYR A 297 28.87 2.84 -13.40
N ARG A 298 29.93 3.38 -14.02
CA ARG A 298 30.73 2.66 -15.02
C ARG A 298 31.46 1.46 -14.41
N SER A 299 32.05 1.64 -13.24
CA SER A 299 32.75 0.58 -12.50
C SER A 299 31.78 -0.51 -12.05
N GLY A 300 30.61 -0.14 -11.52
CA GLY A 300 29.58 -1.09 -11.10
C GLY A 300 28.95 -1.85 -12.25
N TRP A 301 28.74 -1.18 -13.39
CA TRP A 301 28.27 -1.84 -14.60
C TRP A 301 29.29 -2.88 -15.11
N HIS A 302 30.58 -2.55 -15.06
CA HIS A 302 31.63 -3.52 -15.37
C HIS A 302 31.60 -4.70 -14.39
N ALA A 303 31.50 -4.44 -13.08
CA ALA A 303 31.42 -5.49 -12.06
C ALA A 303 30.26 -6.46 -12.32
N PHE A 304 29.09 -5.92 -12.68
CA PHE A 304 27.89 -6.71 -12.99
C PHE A 304 28.08 -7.58 -14.24
N ILE A 305 28.69 -7.03 -15.31
CA ILE A 305 28.97 -7.79 -16.53
C ILE A 305 29.98 -8.90 -16.28
N THR A 306 31.02 -8.65 -15.48
CA THR A 306 32.06 -9.66 -15.20
C THR A 306 31.60 -10.70 -14.17
N HIS A 307 30.64 -10.36 -13.31
CA HIS A 307 30.09 -11.25 -12.27
C HIS A 307 28.55 -11.33 -12.38
N PRO A 308 28.01 -11.90 -13.47
CA PRO A 308 26.56 -11.89 -13.72
C PRO A 308 25.76 -12.70 -12.69
N TRP A 309 26.43 -13.57 -11.93
CA TRP A 309 25.83 -14.38 -10.85
C TRP A 309 25.86 -13.69 -9.48
N GLY A 310 26.41 -12.48 -9.40
CA GLY A 310 26.50 -11.69 -8.17
C GLY A 310 27.81 -11.90 -7.41
N LEU A 311 28.11 -10.92 -6.57
CA LEU A 311 29.31 -10.89 -5.72
C LEU A 311 29.02 -11.32 -4.27
N GLY A 312 27.77 -11.61 -3.95
CA GLY A 312 27.25 -11.85 -2.61
C GLY A 312 26.94 -10.54 -1.85
N PRO A 313 26.28 -10.62 -0.67
CA PRO A 313 25.91 -9.45 0.11
C PRO A 313 27.08 -8.49 0.35
N ARG A 314 26.84 -7.18 0.16
CA ARG A 314 27.87 -6.12 0.18
C ARG A 314 29.00 -6.36 -0.82
N GLY A 315 28.69 -6.99 -1.95
CA GLY A 315 29.62 -7.27 -3.03
C GLY A 315 30.05 -6.01 -3.75
N ALA A 316 29.12 -5.07 -3.97
CA ALA A 316 29.38 -3.80 -4.61
C ALA A 316 30.45 -2.99 -3.88
N GLU A 317 30.29 -2.81 -2.57
CA GLU A 317 31.25 -2.08 -1.75
C GLU A 317 32.62 -2.75 -1.71
N ARG A 318 32.67 -4.08 -1.58
CA ARG A 318 33.93 -4.85 -1.66
C ARG A 318 34.62 -4.65 -3.01
N TYR A 319 33.85 -4.64 -4.09
CA TYR A 319 34.36 -4.43 -5.44
C TYR A 319 34.95 -3.03 -5.61
N TYR A 320 34.24 -1.99 -5.15
CA TYR A 320 34.77 -0.62 -5.20
C TYR A 320 35.99 -0.45 -4.29
N ALA A 321 35.96 -1.01 -3.08
CA ALA A 321 37.10 -0.96 -2.15
C ALA A 321 38.36 -1.61 -2.73
N TYR A 322 38.23 -2.71 -3.49
CA TYR A 322 39.35 -3.29 -4.21
C TYR A 322 40.01 -2.25 -5.15
N TRP A 323 39.21 -1.56 -5.95
CA TRP A 323 39.69 -0.56 -6.92
C TRP A 323 40.19 0.75 -6.30
N VAL A 324 39.88 1.02 -5.03
CA VAL A 324 40.49 2.14 -4.29
C VAL A 324 41.98 1.88 -4.02
N HIS A 325 42.35 0.61 -3.80
CA HIS A 325 43.73 0.22 -3.50
C HIS A 325 44.51 -0.33 -4.71
N HIS A 326 43.86 -0.42 -5.88
CA HIS A 326 44.43 -0.93 -7.13
C HIS A 326 44.27 0.08 -8.27
N LYS A 327 44.98 -0.12 -9.38
CA LYS A 327 44.84 0.76 -10.55
C LYS A 327 43.47 0.56 -11.20
N SER A 328 42.52 1.42 -10.87
CA SER A 328 41.20 1.43 -11.49
C SER A 328 41.19 2.22 -12.80
N PRO A 329 40.55 1.71 -13.87
CA PRO A 329 40.25 2.51 -15.06
C PRO A 329 39.18 3.59 -14.78
N TRP A 330 38.51 3.54 -13.62
CA TRP A 330 37.53 4.53 -13.17
C TRP A 330 37.93 5.12 -11.81
N ASN A 331 38.21 6.42 -11.75
CA ASN A 331 38.56 7.09 -10.51
C ASN A 331 37.29 7.40 -9.68
N THR A 332 37.03 6.63 -8.63
CA THR A 332 35.91 6.86 -7.70
C THR A 332 36.27 7.83 -6.57
N TYR A 333 37.48 8.38 -6.57
CA TYR A 333 37.98 9.33 -5.56
C TYR A 333 37.86 8.79 -4.11
N GLY A 334 38.04 7.48 -3.93
CA GLY A 334 37.97 6.82 -2.63
C GLY A 334 36.54 6.50 -2.15
N VAL A 335 35.51 6.83 -2.92
CA VAL A 335 34.12 6.46 -2.59
C VAL A 335 33.89 5.00 -2.94
N ILE A 336 33.35 4.25 -1.96
CA ILE A 336 33.08 2.81 -2.06
C ILE A 336 31.59 2.46 -2.05
N ASP A 337 30.70 3.39 -1.69
CA ASP A 337 29.25 3.19 -1.80
C ASP A 337 28.79 3.33 -3.25
N ALA A 338 27.89 2.44 -3.68
CA ALA A 338 27.38 2.44 -5.06
C ALA A 338 26.59 3.70 -5.43
N HIS A 339 25.98 4.38 -4.43
CA HIS A 339 25.03 5.48 -4.62
C HIS A 339 23.93 5.20 -5.66
N ASN A 340 23.58 3.93 -5.85
CA ASN A 340 22.57 3.46 -6.78
C ASN A 340 22.09 2.09 -6.31
N MET A 341 20.95 2.07 -5.62
CA MET A 341 20.39 0.85 -5.05
C MET A 341 20.14 -0.24 -6.10
N TRP A 342 19.67 0.13 -7.29
CA TRP A 342 19.36 -0.85 -8.34
C TRP A 342 20.61 -1.54 -8.86
N LEU A 343 21.69 -0.77 -9.05
CA LEU A 343 22.98 -1.30 -9.46
C LEU A 343 23.63 -2.11 -8.32
N GLU A 344 23.51 -1.66 -7.06
CA GLU A 344 23.95 -2.40 -5.87
C GLU A 344 23.29 -3.78 -5.79
N VAL A 345 21.96 -3.85 -5.94
CA VAL A 345 21.21 -5.12 -5.98
C VAL A 345 21.67 -6.02 -7.13
N ALA A 346 21.93 -5.45 -8.31
CA ALA A 346 22.43 -6.21 -9.46
C ALA A 346 23.84 -6.75 -9.25
N MET A 347 24.74 -5.94 -8.68
CA MET A 347 26.12 -6.34 -8.37
C MET A 347 26.18 -7.40 -7.27
N ASP A 348 25.39 -7.23 -6.21
CA ASP A 348 25.42 -8.13 -5.05
C ASP A 348 24.83 -9.50 -5.38
N PHE A 349 23.71 -9.55 -6.11
CA PHE A 349 22.94 -10.80 -6.27
C PHE A 349 22.77 -11.25 -7.73
N GLY A 350 23.44 -10.56 -8.65
CA GLY A 350 23.46 -10.92 -10.06
C GLY A 350 22.10 -10.77 -10.74
N VAL A 351 22.01 -11.34 -11.94
CA VAL A 351 20.81 -11.26 -12.79
C VAL A 351 19.59 -11.89 -12.09
N VAL A 352 19.75 -13.04 -11.45
CA VAL A 352 18.64 -13.76 -10.80
C VAL A 352 18.08 -12.94 -9.64
N GLY A 353 18.95 -12.46 -8.74
CA GLY A 353 18.53 -11.62 -7.64
C GLY A 353 17.86 -10.34 -8.12
N PHE A 354 18.50 -9.63 -9.07
CA PHE A 354 17.95 -8.40 -9.62
C PHE A 354 16.56 -8.61 -10.23
N LEU A 355 16.35 -9.66 -11.03
CA LEU A 355 15.05 -9.94 -11.65
C LEU A 355 13.97 -10.28 -10.62
N LEU A 356 14.30 -10.99 -9.54
CA LEU A 356 13.35 -11.29 -8.47
C LEU A 356 12.94 -10.02 -7.72
N TYR A 357 13.91 -9.17 -7.36
CA TYR A 357 13.66 -7.92 -6.67
C TYR A 357 12.90 -6.91 -7.56
N ALA A 358 13.36 -6.71 -8.80
CA ALA A 358 12.71 -5.83 -9.77
C ALA A 358 11.31 -6.35 -10.14
N GLY A 359 11.12 -7.68 -10.22
CA GLY A 359 9.82 -8.30 -10.41
C GLY A 359 8.88 -8.04 -9.24
N PHE A 360 9.35 -8.18 -8.00
CA PHE A 360 8.58 -7.84 -6.81
C PHE A 360 8.14 -6.37 -6.83
N TYR A 361 9.09 -5.46 -7.05
CA TYR A 361 8.84 -4.03 -7.09
C TYR A 361 7.90 -3.63 -8.24
N GLY A 362 8.14 -4.17 -9.43
CA GLY A 362 7.31 -3.97 -10.62
C GLY A 362 5.89 -4.47 -10.43
N TRP A 363 5.69 -5.59 -9.71
CA TRP A 363 4.35 -6.07 -9.37
C TRP A 363 3.60 -5.07 -8.48
N LEU A 364 4.25 -4.53 -7.45
CA LEU A 364 3.62 -3.52 -6.58
C LEU A 364 3.15 -2.31 -7.39
N LEU A 365 4.03 -1.74 -8.23
CA LEU A 365 3.70 -0.63 -9.10
C LEU A 365 2.55 -0.95 -10.06
N TRP A 366 2.68 -2.06 -10.80
CA TRP A 366 1.68 -2.49 -11.77
C TRP A 366 0.32 -2.72 -11.11
N GLY A 367 0.32 -3.37 -9.94
CA GLY A 367 -0.88 -3.60 -9.14
C GLY A 367 -1.55 -2.31 -8.74
N LEU A 368 -0.80 -1.35 -8.18
CA LEU A 368 -1.31 -0.05 -7.75
C LEU A 368 -1.80 0.83 -8.92
N MET A 369 -1.10 0.79 -10.06
CA MET A 369 -1.50 1.50 -11.28
C MET A 369 -2.85 1.00 -11.82
N ARG A 370 -3.02 -0.32 -11.89
CA ARG A 370 -4.26 -0.95 -12.37
C ARG A 370 -5.40 -0.91 -11.36
N LEU A 371 -5.08 -0.65 -10.09
CA LEU A 371 -6.06 -0.57 -9.03
C LEU A 371 -7.07 0.55 -9.27
N ARG A 372 -8.36 0.23 -9.15
CA ARG A 372 -9.47 1.18 -9.25
C ARG A 372 -10.16 1.25 -7.89
N PRO A 373 -10.01 2.35 -7.12
CA PRO A 373 -10.51 2.42 -5.74
C PRO A 373 -12.03 2.33 -5.55
N ALA A 374 -12.82 2.37 -6.63
CA ALA A 374 -14.28 2.20 -6.61
C ALA A 374 -15.03 3.09 -5.57
N GLY A 375 -14.51 4.28 -5.27
CA GLY A 375 -15.09 5.21 -4.29
C GLY A 375 -14.69 4.96 -2.83
N ASN A 376 -13.90 3.92 -2.54
CA ASN A 376 -13.35 3.69 -1.20
C ASN A 376 -12.20 4.67 -0.91
N ARG A 377 -12.43 5.59 0.04
CA ARG A 377 -11.47 6.65 0.42
C ARG A 377 -10.15 6.11 0.96
N GLU A 378 -10.19 5.05 1.77
CA GLU A 378 -8.98 4.45 2.34
C GLU A 378 -8.11 3.83 1.26
N LEU A 379 -8.76 3.08 0.35
CA LEU A 379 -8.05 2.47 -0.76
C LEU A 379 -7.48 3.52 -1.70
N GLU A 380 -8.21 4.62 -1.94
CA GLU A 380 -7.75 5.73 -2.77
C GLU A 380 -6.54 6.44 -2.15
N TYR A 381 -6.58 6.70 -0.84
CA TYR A 381 -5.45 7.24 -0.08
C TYR A 381 -4.21 6.35 -0.21
N PHE A 382 -4.31 5.08 0.18
CA PHE A 382 -3.15 4.19 0.22
C PHE A 382 -2.61 3.93 -1.18
N ARG A 383 -3.49 3.80 -2.19
CA ARG A 383 -3.08 3.65 -3.58
C ARG A 383 -2.30 4.86 -4.07
N ALA A 384 -2.85 6.07 -3.91
CA ALA A 384 -2.25 7.28 -4.45
C ALA A 384 -0.91 7.59 -3.77
N ALA A 385 -0.85 7.49 -2.44
CA ALA A 385 0.37 7.70 -1.68
C ALA A 385 1.44 6.65 -2.03
N SER A 386 1.10 5.36 -1.99
CA SER A 386 2.08 4.30 -2.29
C SER A 386 2.58 4.34 -3.74
N LEU A 387 1.69 4.60 -4.70
CA LEU A 387 2.08 4.68 -6.11
C LEU A 387 3.01 5.87 -6.35
N SER A 388 2.71 7.02 -5.76
CA SER A 388 3.61 8.17 -5.78
C SER A 388 4.96 7.79 -5.21
N SER A 389 5.00 7.47 -3.91
CA SER A 389 6.24 7.22 -3.16
C SER A 389 7.14 6.20 -3.86
N LEU A 390 6.57 5.13 -4.41
CA LEU A 390 7.36 4.15 -5.15
C LEU A 390 7.92 4.72 -6.46
N VAL A 391 7.12 5.43 -7.27
CA VAL A 391 7.65 6.05 -8.50
C VAL A 391 8.75 7.08 -8.18
N GLY A 392 8.56 7.92 -7.17
CA GLY A 392 9.60 8.83 -6.66
C GLY A 392 10.86 8.10 -6.21
N PHE A 393 10.70 6.97 -5.49
CA PHE A 393 11.80 6.18 -4.96
C PHE A 393 12.69 5.53 -6.02
N ILE A 394 12.19 5.24 -7.23
CA ILE A 394 13.04 4.76 -8.34
C ILE A 394 14.21 5.71 -8.57
N VAL A 395 13.94 7.02 -8.60
CA VAL A 395 14.96 8.06 -8.80
C VAL A 395 15.63 8.43 -7.48
N GLY A 396 14.86 8.49 -6.39
CA GLY A 396 15.37 8.84 -5.06
C GLY A 396 16.47 7.89 -4.59
N SER A 397 16.32 6.58 -4.82
CA SER A 397 17.26 5.53 -4.45
C SER A 397 18.60 5.55 -5.23
N LEU A 398 18.78 6.49 -6.17
CA LEU A 398 20.03 6.76 -6.91
C LEU A 398 20.95 7.78 -6.20
N SER A 399 20.68 8.11 -4.94
CA SER A 399 21.41 9.14 -4.19
C SER A 399 21.96 8.68 -2.84
N PRO A 400 21.20 8.01 -1.96
CA PRO A 400 21.68 7.53 -0.67
C PRO A 400 22.78 6.47 -0.77
N SER A 401 23.67 6.48 0.21
CA SER A 401 24.64 5.41 0.49
C SER A 401 23.91 4.24 1.16
N SER A 402 24.13 3.02 0.67
CA SER A 402 23.72 1.77 1.32
C SER A 402 22.22 1.67 1.70
N VAL A 403 21.31 1.90 0.74
CA VAL A 403 19.84 1.77 0.93
C VAL A 403 19.43 0.38 1.43
N MET A 404 20.21 -0.65 1.09
CA MET A 404 19.94 -2.02 1.50
C MET A 404 20.30 -2.32 2.96
N ILE A 405 20.71 -1.32 3.73
CA ILE A 405 21.13 -1.48 5.13
C ILE A 405 20.39 -0.49 6.01
N GLY A 406 19.58 -0.99 6.94
CA GLY A 406 18.92 -0.17 7.96
C GLY A 406 17.84 0.79 7.43
N PHE A 407 17.61 0.88 6.12
CA PHE A 407 16.63 1.78 5.50
C PHE A 407 15.20 1.21 5.57
N HIS A 408 14.73 0.89 6.77
CA HIS A 408 13.48 0.17 7.01
C HIS A 408 12.21 0.88 6.51
N ILE A 409 12.25 2.20 6.34
CA ILE A 409 11.13 2.96 5.79
C ILE A 409 10.69 2.44 4.41
N MET A 410 11.62 2.04 3.52
CA MET A 410 11.24 1.50 2.20
C MET A 410 10.45 0.20 2.34
N TRP A 411 10.87 -0.68 3.27
CA TRP A 411 10.21 -1.97 3.51
C TRP A 411 8.81 -1.79 4.09
N VAL A 412 8.63 -0.78 4.95
CA VAL A 412 7.29 -0.38 5.43
C VAL A 412 6.43 0.11 4.27
N ILE A 413 6.94 0.97 3.38
CA ILE A 413 6.20 1.41 2.19
C ILE A 413 5.85 0.23 1.26
N TYR A 414 6.75 -0.73 1.07
CA TYR A 414 6.46 -1.96 0.32
C TYR A 414 5.35 -2.78 0.97
N GLY A 415 5.38 -2.91 2.30
CA GLY A 415 4.34 -3.56 3.08
C GLY A 415 2.99 -2.86 2.95
N ILE A 416 2.97 -1.52 2.98
CA ILE A 416 1.76 -0.73 2.77
C ILE A 416 1.22 -0.92 1.35
N ALA A 417 2.08 -0.82 0.33
CA ALA A 417 1.72 -1.03 -1.07
C ALA A 417 1.09 -2.41 -1.29
N LEU A 418 1.73 -3.47 -0.77
CA LEU A 418 1.21 -4.83 -0.88
C LEU A 418 -0.10 -5.00 -0.09
N GLY A 419 -0.17 -4.48 1.14
CA GLY A 419 -1.40 -4.51 1.95
C GLY A 419 -2.56 -3.79 1.28
N THR A 420 -2.29 -2.71 0.54
CA THR A 420 -3.27 -2.00 -0.29
C THR A 420 -3.86 -2.92 -1.36
N LEU A 421 -3.03 -3.71 -2.04
CA LEU A 421 -3.48 -4.69 -3.03
C LEU A 421 -4.36 -5.78 -2.40
N VAL A 422 -4.04 -6.20 -1.18
CA VAL A 422 -4.85 -7.16 -0.42
C VAL A 422 -6.20 -6.58 -0.03
N MET A 423 -6.21 -5.36 0.51
CA MET A 423 -7.45 -4.65 0.89
C MET A 423 -8.37 -4.45 -0.31
N ALA A 424 -7.81 -4.19 -1.49
CA ALA A 424 -8.60 -3.98 -2.69
C ALA A 424 -9.44 -5.18 -3.13
N GLN A 425 -8.98 -6.40 -2.85
CA GLN A 425 -9.72 -7.61 -3.21
C GLN A 425 -10.95 -7.85 -2.34
N ARG A 426 -11.01 -7.18 -1.19
CA ARG A 426 -12.11 -7.27 -0.23
C ARG A 426 -13.20 -6.26 -0.51
N ILE A 427 -12.92 -5.28 -1.35
CA ILE A 427 -13.91 -4.31 -1.81
C ILE A 427 -14.59 -4.95 -3.02
N PRO A 428 -15.92 -5.22 -2.96
CA PRO A 428 -16.65 -5.76 -4.09
C PRO A 428 -16.40 -4.89 -5.31
N ASN A 429 -15.92 -5.48 -6.41
CA ASN A 429 -15.68 -4.76 -7.65
C ASN A 429 -16.72 -5.16 -8.68
N PRO A 430 -17.75 -4.31 -8.94
CA PRO A 430 -18.85 -4.65 -9.83
C PRO A 430 -18.43 -4.97 -11.28
N ARG A 431 -17.20 -4.63 -11.70
CA ARG A 431 -16.69 -4.79 -13.08
C ARG A 431 -15.57 -5.84 -13.23
N LEU A 432 -14.97 -6.31 -12.14
CA LEU A 432 -13.91 -7.32 -12.17
C LEU A 432 -14.44 -8.72 -11.88
N ASP A 433 -15.54 -8.83 -11.12
CA ASP A 433 -16.31 -10.07 -11.04
C ASP A 433 -16.79 -10.50 -12.43
N SER A 434 -17.27 -9.58 -13.25
CA SER A 434 -17.70 -9.86 -14.63
C SER A 434 -16.58 -10.25 -15.62
N ARG A 435 -15.28 -9.98 -15.32
CA ARG A 435 -14.14 -10.32 -16.20
C ARG A 435 -13.39 -11.60 -15.82
N ARG A 436 -13.50 -12.08 -14.57
CA ARG A 436 -12.93 -13.38 -14.16
C ARG A 436 -13.84 -14.57 -14.51
N LEU A 437 -15.00 -14.28 -15.08
CA LEU A 437 -16.08 -15.24 -15.23
C LEU A 437 -16.45 -15.53 -16.70
N SER A 438 -15.60 -15.21 -17.67
CA SER A 438 -15.82 -15.57 -19.08
C SER A 438 -15.16 -16.91 -19.44
N LYS A 439 -15.95 -18.00 -19.48
CA LYS A 439 -15.73 -19.10 -20.43
C LYS A 439 -16.89 -20.08 -20.62
N GLU A 440 -18.00 -19.94 -19.88
CA GLU A 440 -19.17 -20.81 -20.07
C GLU A 440 -20.43 -19.96 -20.11
N GLU A 441 -21.27 -20.20 -21.13
CA GLU A 441 -22.58 -19.60 -21.29
C GLU A 441 -23.49 -20.03 -20.12
N PRO A 442 -24.36 -19.15 -19.59
CA PRO A 442 -25.32 -19.56 -18.59
C PRO A 442 -26.31 -20.57 -19.18
N PRO A 443 -26.63 -21.67 -18.49
CA PRO A 443 -27.84 -22.42 -18.80
C PRO A 443 -29.01 -21.55 -18.33
N MET A 444 -29.94 -21.22 -19.22
CA MET A 444 -31.26 -20.58 -19.04
C MET A 444 -31.88 -20.50 -20.45
N ARG A 445 -33.20 -20.40 -20.58
CA ARG A 445 -33.86 -20.16 -21.88
C ARG A 445 -33.39 -18.84 -22.51
N GLU A 446 -33.19 -18.85 -23.83
CA GLU A 446 -32.90 -17.63 -24.58
C GLU A 446 -34.00 -16.57 -24.36
N GLY A 447 -33.62 -15.32 -24.14
CA GLY A 447 -34.55 -14.18 -24.08
C GLY A 447 -34.44 -13.27 -22.84
N LEU A 448 -33.75 -13.69 -21.77
CA LEU A 448 -33.51 -12.81 -20.62
C LEU A 448 -32.38 -11.82 -20.93
N VAL A 449 -32.74 -10.56 -21.21
CA VAL A 449 -31.79 -9.50 -21.60
C VAL A 449 -31.71 -8.36 -20.57
N PRO A 450 -30.56 -7.66 -20.45
CA PRO A 450 -30.46 -6.47 -19.62
C PRO A 450 -31.56 -5.45 -19.95
N GLY A 451 -32.18 -4.90 -18.91
CA GLY A 451 -33.33 -4.02 -19.02
C GLY A 451 -34.69 -4.69 -18.88
N THR A 452 -34.78 -6.03 -18.90
CA THR A 452 -36.02 -6.74 -18.55
C THR A 452 -36.46 -6.37 -17.13
N LYS A 453 -37.77 -6.16 -16.94
CA LYS A 453 -38.35 -5.74 -15.65
C LYS A 453 -39.46 -6.65 -15.19
N ALA A 454 -39.57 -6.79 -13.87
CA ALA A 454 -40.75 -7.35 -13.22
C ALA A 454 -41.13 -6.49 -12.02
N THR A 455 -42.43 -6.27 -11.85
CA THR A 455 -42.99 -5.45 -10.76
C THR A 455 -44.03 -6.25 -9.99
N VAL A 456 -44.01 -6.10 -8.67
CA VAL A 456 -44.99 -6.67 -7.75
C VAL A 456 -45.50 -5.58 -6.83
N THR A 457 -46.79 -5.61 -6.51
CA THR A 457 -47.46 -4.53 -5.76
C THR A 457 -48.22 -5.13 -4.59
N THR A 458 -48.18 -4.44 -3.44
CA THR A 458 -48.93 -4.82 -2.25
C THR A 458 -49.35 -3.62 -1.42
N THR A 459 -50.29 -3.86 -0.52
CA THR A 459 -50.67 -2.93 0.55
C THR A 459 -49.96 -3.31 1.85
N VAL A 460 -49.37 -2.33 2.54
CA VAL A 460 -48.69 -2.53 3.82
C VAL A 460 -49.71 -2.94 4.87
N THR A 461 -49.56 -4.14 5.43
CA THR A 461 -50.41 -4.65 6.51
C THR A 461 -49.73 -4.49 7.87
N GLU A 462 -50.47 -4.70 8.96
CA GLU A 462 -49.92 -4.69 10.33
C GLU A 462 -48.83 -5.76 10.56
N GLN A 463 -48.80 -6.82 9.75
CA GLN A 463 -47.77 -7.86 9.83
C GLN A 463 -46.44 -7.40 9.20
N MET A 464 -46.49 -6.46 8.25
CA MET A 464 -45.33 -5.97 7.53
C MET A 464 -44.54 -4.90 8.31
N VAL A 465 -44.99 -4.59 9.52
CA VAL A 465 -44.44 -3.53 10.36
C VAL A 465 -43.14 -3.95 11.04
N ALA A 466 -42.22 -3.01 11.24
CA ALA A 466 -40.92 -3.26 11.87
C ALA A 466 -41.05 -3.90 13.27
N ARG A 467 -40.60 -5.16 13.38
CA ARG A 467 -40.49 -5.92 14.64
C ARG A 467 -39.06 -6.41 14.83
N LEU A 468 -38.43 -6.04 15.93
CA LEU A 468 -37.08 -6.48 16.31
C LEU A 468 -37.13 -7.14 17.68
N GLY A 469 -36.58 -8.34 17.82
CA GLY A 469 -36.64 -9.10 19.09
C GLY A 469 -38.06 -9.41 19.59
N GLY A 470 -39.04 -9.49 18.68
CA GLY A 470 -40.45 -9.71 19.02
C GLY A 470 -41.25 -8.44 19.37
N GLN A 471 -40.60 -7.28 19.51
CA GLN A 471 -41.26 -6.03 19.86
C GLN A 471 -41.54 -5.15 18.63
N LYS A 472 -42.71 -4.51 18.59
CA LYS A 472 -43.09 -3.54 17.54
C LYS A 472 -42.26 -2.26 17.75
N VAL A 473 -41.48 -1.86 16.75
CA VAL A 473 -40.53 -0.74 16.86
C VAL A 473 -41.15 0.56 16.34
N HIS A 474 -41.62 0.55 15.09
CA HIS A 474 -42.26 1.70 14.44
C HIS A 474 -43.44 1.23 13.61
N PRO A 475 -44.59 1.94 13.56
CA PRO A 475 -45.79 1.54 12.82
C PRO A 475 -45.70 1.80 11.31
N VAL A 476 -44.57 1.41 10.69
CA VAL A 476 -44.29 1.60 9.26
C VAL A 476 -43.70 0.33 8.66
N LEU A 477 -43.74 0.21 7.33
CA LEU A 477 -43.15 -0.89 6.58
C LEU A 477 -41.73 -1.19 7.07
N ALA A 478 -41.47 -2.45 7.44
CA ALA A 478 -40.15 -2.89 7.85
C ALA A 478 -39.20 -2.94 6.65
N THR A 479 -37.93 -2.61 6.86
CA THR A 479 -36.90 -2.80 5.82
C THR A 479 -36.81 -4.26 5.36
N ALA A 480 -36.92 -5.23 6.29
CA ALA A 480 -36.91 -6.65 5.95
C ALA A 480 -38.09 -7.04 5.03
N GLN A 481 -39.26 -6.45 5.27
CA GLN A 481 -40.45 -6.70 4.46
C GLN A 481 -40.34 -6.03 3.09
N MET A 482 -39.80 -4.80 3.02
CA MET A 482 -39.48 -4.18 1.73
C MET A 482 -38.48 -5.02 0.93
N ILE A 483 -37.45 -5.58 1.58
CA ILE A 483 -36.47 -6.49 0.95
C ILE A 483 -37.17 -7.74 0.40
N GLU A 484 -38.04 -8.39 1.18
CA GLU A 484 -38.80 -9.56 0.74
C GLU A 484 -39.56 -9.30 -0.58
N TRP A 485 -40.24 -8.16 -0.68
CA TRP A 485 -40.95 -7.78 -1.91
C TRP A 485 -40.02 -7.44 -3.08
N MET A 486 -38.83 -6.90 -2.82
CA MET A 486 -37.79 -6.72 -3.84
C MET A 486 -37.20 -8.05 -4.31
N GLU A 487 -37.00 -9.01 -3.42
CA GLU A 487 -36.57 -10.37 -3.77
C GLU A 487 -37.66 -11.07 -4.59
N TRP A 488 -38.92 -10.90 -4.23
CA TRP A 488 -40.06 -11.43 -5.00
C TRP A 488 -40.15 -10.82 -6.39
N ALA A 489 -39.92 -9.51 -6.54
CA ALA A 489 -39.79 -8.87 -7.86
C ALA A 489 -38.64 -9.50 -8.66
N GLY A 490 -37.49 -9.71 -8.03
CA GLY A 490 -36.32 -10.36 -8.65
C GLY A 490 -36.59 -11.82 -9.04
N ARG A 491 -37.37 -12.56 -8.26
CA ARG A 491 -37.80 -13.91 -8.60
C ARG A 491 -38.74 -13.88 -9.81
N LYS A 492 -39.74 -12.99 -9.81
CA LYS A 492 -40.67 -12.80 -10.93
C LYS A 492 -39.98 -12.43 -12.25
N LEU A 493 -38.87 -11.71 -12.16
CA LEU A 493 -38.03 -11.35 -13.31
C LEU A 493 -37.49 -12.58 -14.06
N ILE A 494 -37.13 -13.64 -13.34
CA ILE A 494 -36.42 -14.80 -13.90
C ILE A 494 -37.33 -16.00 -14.18
N LEU A 495 -38.46 -16.11 -13.48
CA LEU A 495 -39.38 -17.26 -13.58
C LEU A 495 -39.75 -17.66 -15.03
N PRO A 496 -39.97 -16.74 -15.98
CA PRO A 496 -40.29 -17.12 -17.37
C PRO A 496 -39.14 -17.76 -18.15
N TYR A 497 -37.91 -17.66 -17.64
CA TYR A 497 -36.67 -18.03 -18.35
C TYR A 497 -35.93 -19.21 -17.72
N LEU A 498 -36.42 -19.72 -16.58
CA LEU A 498 -35.88 -20.93 -15.95
C LEU A 498 -36.25 -22.16 -16.76
N GLU A 499 -35.30 -23.08 -16.93
CA GLU A 499 -35.59 -24.44 -17.40
C GLU A 499 -36.22 -25.31 -16.29
N ASP A 500 -36.79 -26.45 -16.68
CA ASP A 500 -37.54 -27.33 -15.77
C ASP A 500 -36.65 -27.94 -14.67
N ASP A 501 -35.37 -28.13 -14.93
CA ASP A 501 -34.38 -28.67 -13.99
C ASP A 501 -33.59 -27.59 -13.23
N GLU A 502 -33.89 -26.30 -13.46
CA GLU A 502 -33.20 -25.18 -12.86
C GLU A 502 -33.99 -24.51 -11.74
N ASP A 503 -33.27 -23.94 -10.77
CA ASP A 503 -33.81 -23.03 -9.77
C ASP A 503 -32.81 -21.91 -9.48
N ALA A 504 -33.22 -20.91 -8.71
CA ALA A 504 -32.38 -19.81 -8.28
C ALA A 504 -32.63 -19.42 -6.83
N VAL A 505 -31.55 -19.17 -6.10
CA VAL A 505 -31.57 -18.77 -4.70
C VAL A 505 -31.02 -17.35 -4.52
N GLY A 506 -31.56 -16.62 -3.54
CA GLY A 506 -30.99 -15.32 -3.14
C GLY A 506 -29.55 -15.48 -2.67
N TYR A 507 -28.66 -14.61 -3.15
CA TYR A 507 -27.23 -14.65 -2.82
C TYR A 507 -26.75 -13.39 -2.10
N ALA A 508 -27.17 -12.22 -2.57
CA ALA A 508 -26.76 -10.96 -1.96
C ALA A 508 -27.83 -9.87 -2.15
N VAL A 509 -27.97 -9.02 -1.14
CA VAL A 509 -28.90 -7.91 -1.12
C VAL A 509 -28.22 -6.69 -0.47
N ASP A 510 -28.25 -5.54 -1.15
CA ASP A 510 -27.70 -4.26 -0.68
C ASP A 510 -28.72 -3.16 -0.95
N ILE A 511 -29.48 -2.78 0.07
CA ILE A 511 -30.68 -1.93 -0.05
C ILE A 511 -30.60 -0.76 0.94
N VAL A 512 -30.98 0.42 0.46
CA VAL A 512 -31.19 1.62 1.28
C VAL A 512 -32.69 1.90 1.37
N HIS A 513 -33.23 1.97 2.59
CA HIS A 513 -34.60 2.41 2.88
C HIS A 513 -34.62 3.93 3.05
N LEU A 514 -35.22 4.62 2.09
CA LEU A 514 -35.15 6.07 1.93
C LEU A 514 -36.31 6.81 2.62
N ALA A 515 -37.51 6.24 2.61
CA ALA A 515 -38.70 6.90 3.15
C ALA A 515 -39.69 5.88 3.74
N PRO A 516 -40.42 6.25 4.82
CA PRO A 516 -41.40 5.37 5.44
C PRO A 516 -42.67 5.21 4.59
N THR A 517 -43.30 4.05 4.72
CA THR A 517 -44.62 3.74 4.16
C THR A 517 -45.55 3.27 5.28
N LEU A 518 -46.71 3.90 5.41
CA LEU A 518 -47.66 3.65 6.50
C LEU A 518 -48.48 2.38 6.23
N VAL A 519 -49.01 1.78 7.30
CA VAL A 519 -50.02 0.72 7.19
C VAL A 519 -51.23 1.23 6.40
N GLY A 520 -51.71 0.42 5.46
CA GLY A 520 -52.80 0.77 4.54
C GLY A 520 -52.34 1.41 3.23
N GLU A 521 -51.08 1.84 3.12
CA GLU A 521 -50.54 2.37 1.87
C GLU A 521 -50.07 1.26 0.93
N THR A 522 -50.23 1.48 -0.37
CA THR A 522 -49.72 0.59 -1.40
C THR A 522 -48.29 0.98 -1.80
N PHE A 523 -47.43 -0.02 -1.99
CA PHE A 523 -46.12 0.16 -2.61
C PHE A 523 -45.89 -0.90 -3.69
N SER A 524 -45.06 -0.56 -4.67
CA SER A 524 -44.63 -1.45 -5.75
C SER A 524 -43.13 -1.66 -5.70
N ALA A 525 -42.68 -2.91 -5.71
CA ALA A 525 -41.28 -3.28 -5.86
C ALA A 525 -41.01 -3.70 -7.30
N THR A 526 -39.97 -3.13 -7.92
CA THR A 526 -39.57 -3.42 -9.30
C THR A 526 -38.14 -3.93 -9.33
N ALA A 527 -37.91 -5.04 -10.03
CA ALA A 527 -36.59 -5.55 -10.36
C ALA A 527 -36.31 -5.31 -11.85
N GLU A 528 -35.16 -4.72 -12.16
CA GLU A 528 -34.65 -4.50 -13.51
C GLU A 528 -33.35 -5.28 -13.67
N LEU A 529 -33.27 -6.18 -14.66
CA LEU A 529 -32.05 -6.92 -14.94
C LEU A 529 -30.93 -5.96 -15.35
N LEU A 530 -29.82 -5.98 -14.63
CA LEU A 530 -28.62 -5.24 -15.00
C LEU A 530 -27.67 -6.09 -15.83
N ALA A 531 -27.44 -7.32 -15.38
CA ALA A 531 -26.51 -8.24 -16.00
C ALA A 531 -26.79 -9.68 -15.55
N ILE A 532 -26.43 -10.62 -16.43
CA ILE A 532 -26.25 -12.03 -16.08
C ILE A 532 -24.74 -12.29 -16.12
N ASP A 533 -24.20 -12.86 -15.05
CA ASP A 533 -22.78 -13.16 -14.89
C ASP A 533 -22.62 -14.63 -14.47
N LYS A 534 -22.38 -15.51 -15.45
CA LYS A 534 -22.54 -16.97 -15.31
C LYS A 534 -23.94 -17.32 -14.79
N ASN A 535 -24.00 -18.02 -13.66
CA ASN A 535 -25.23 -18.37 -12.98
C ASN A 535 -25.71 -17.25 -12.04
N ARG A 536 -25.11 -16.05 -12.05
CA ARG A 536 -25.54 -14.93 -11.19
C ARG A 536 -26.43 -13.98 -11.97
N ILE A 537 -27.62 -13.72 -11.45
CA ILE A 537 -28.59 -12.81 -12.04
C ILE A 537 -28.63 -11.56 -11.16
N ILE A 538 -28.15 -10.45 -11.71
CA ILE A 538 -27.98 -9.19 -10.99
C ILE A 538 -29.07 -8.21 -11.40
N ALA A 539 -29.91 -7.81 -10.45
CA ALA A 539 -31.01 -6.87 -10.68
C ALA A 539 -30.86 -5.60 -9.84
N ARG A 540 -31.15 -4.45 -10.45
CA ARG A 540 -31.46 -3.22 -9.72
C ARG A 540 -32.87 -3.36 -9.19
N VAL A 541 -33.05 -3.10 -7.91
CA VAL A 541 -34.38 -3.14 -7.29
C VAL A 541 -34.76 -1.77 -6.74
N THR A 542 -36.01 -1.39 -6.94
CA THR A 542 -36.61 -0.17 -6.41
C THR A 542 -37.95 -0.49 -5.75
N ALA A 543 -38.32 0.28 -4.74
CA ALA A 543 -39.64 0.24 -4.15
C ALA A 543 -40.20 1.66 -4.11
N GLU A 544 -41.44 1.84 -4.54
CA GLU A 544 -42.10 3.15 -4.67
C GLU A 544 -43.53 3.08 -4.13
N ASN A 545 -43.98 4.14 -3.46
CA ASN A 545 -45.38 4.32 -3.05
C ASN A 545 -45.97 5.55 -3.75
N GLY A 546 -47.21 5.92 -3.43
CA GLY A 546 -47.88 7.08 -4.04
C GLY A 546 -47.18 8.45 -3.83
N ARG A 547 -46.20 8.53 -2.92
CA ARG A 547 -45.38 9.74 -2.68
C ARG A 547 -44.01 9.70 -3.36
N GLY A 548 -43.60 8.56 -3.91
CA GLY A 548 -42.31 8.39 -4.60
C GLY A 548 -41.46 7.24 -4.06
N LEU A 549 -40.15 7.35 -4.25
CA LEU A 549 -39.18 6.30 -3.97
C LEU A 549 -38.98 6.07 -2.47
N ILE A 550 -39.29 4.85 -2.01
CA ILE A 550 -39.16 4.44 -0.60
C ILE A 550 -37.93 3.57 -0.36
N GLY A 551 -37.41 2.89 -1.39
CA GLY A 551 -36.19 2.11 -1.26
C GLY A 551 -35.53 1.81 -2.60
N ARG A 552 -34.21 1.61 -2.58
CA ARG A 552 -33.44 1.22 -3.77
C ARG A 552 -32.21 0.42 -3.42
N GLY A 553 -31.75 -0.39 -4.37
CA GLY A 553 -30.49 -1.10 -4.23
C GLY A 553 -30.28 -2.17 -5.30
N GLN A 554 -29.54 -3.21 -4.94
CA GLN A 554 -29.22 -4.33 -5.81
C GLN A 554 -29.57 -5.65 -5.13
N PHE A 555 -30.13 -6.57 -5.91
CA PHE A 555 -30.41 -7.94 -5.53
C PHE A 555 -29.73 -8.90 -6.50
N THR A 556 -29.07 -9.93 -5.98
CA THR A 556 -28.38 -10.95 -6.77
C THR A 556 -28.92 -12.32 -6.42
N GLN A 557 -29.33 -13.07 -7.44
CA GLN A 557 -29.72 -14.48 -7.33
C GLN A 557 -28.67 -15.36 -8.01
N VAL A 558 -28.55 -16.61 -7.55
CA VAL A 558 -27.66 -17.63 -8.13
C VAL A 558 -28.52 -18.77 -8.65
N LEU A 559 -28.40 -19.06 -9.94
CA LEU A 559 -28.99 -20.19 -10.64
C LEU A 559 -28.21 -21.48 -10.35
N LEU A 560 -28.94 -22.58 -10.18
CA LEU A 560 -28.40 -23.91 -9.90
C LEU A 560 -29.40 -24.99 -10.30
N PRO A 561 -28.96 -26.23 -10.55
CA PRO A 561 -29.88 -27.35 -10.77
C PRO A 561 -30.73 -27.63 -9.53
N LYS A 562 -32.02 -27.89 -9.70
CA LYS A 562 -32.97 -28.27 -8.61
C LYS A 562 -32.45 -29.43 -7.79
N LYS A 563 -31.98 -30.48 -8.46
CA LYS A 563 -31.43 -31.68 -7.80
C LYS A 563 -30.26 -31.36 -6.88
N ALA A 564 -29.36 -30.46 -7.31
CA ALA A 564 -28.22 -30.06 -6.49
C ALA A 564 -28.65 -29.25 -5.25
N LEU A 565 -29.69 -28.43 -5.36
CA LEU A 565 -30.29 -27.73 -4.23
C LEU A 565 -30.95 -28.71 -3.25
N GLU A 566 -31.76 -29.65 -3.76
CA GLU A 566 -32.43 -30.69 -2.98
C GLU A 566 -31.44 -31.58 -2.24
N ASP A 567 -30.39 -32.05 -2.92
CA ASP A 567 -29.33 -32.86 -2.33
C ASP A 567 -28.63 -32.10 -1.19
N LYS A 568 -28.31 -30.82 -1.40
CA LYS A 568 -27.68 -29.98 -0.37
C LYS A 568 -28.58 -29.72 0.83
N ILE A 569 -29.89 -29.51 0.61
CA ILE A 569 -30.87 -29.37 1.69
C ILE A 569 -30.98 -30.69 2.45
N ARG A 570 -31.04 -31.82 1.76
CA ARG A 570 -31.07 -33.16 2.36
C ARG A 570 -29.84 -33.42 3.23
N ASP A 571 -28.64 -33.15 2.72
CA ASP A 571 -27.40 -33.33 3.47
C ASP A 571 -27.35 -32.46 4.74
N LEU A 572 -27.78 -31.21 4.65
CA LEU A 572 -27.89 -30.31 5.80
C LEU A 572 -28.93 -30.81 6.81
N SER A 573 -30.07 -31.31 6.34
CA SER A 573 -31.10 -31.86 7.21
C SER A 573 -30.61 -33.10 7.98
N HIS A 574 -29.82 -33.96 7.33
CA HIS A 574 -29.20 -35.12 7.97
C HIS A 574 -28.23 -34.72 9.09
N HIS A 575 -27.40 -33.69 8.87
CA HIS A 575 -26.50 -33.16 9.91
C HIS A 575 -27.27 -32.58 11.11
N VAL A 576 -28.38 -31.88 10.87
CA VAL A 576 -29.21 -31.31 11.94
C VAL A 576 -29.95 -32.41 12.72
N SER A 577 -30.32 -33.52 12.07
CA SER A 577 -30.93 -34.68 12.74
C SER A 577 -29.92 -35.54 13.50
N SER A 578 -28.68 -35.70 13.02
CA SER A 578 -27.64 -36.47 13.73
C SER A 578 -27.17 -35.79 15.02
N ASP A 579 -27.22 -34.46 15.10
CA ASP A 579 -26.94 -33.71 16.33
C ASP A 579 -28.09 -33.76 17.36
N LYS A 580 -29.22 -34.39 17.02
CA LYS A 580 -30.41 -34.51 17.89
C LYS A 580 -30.68 -35.92 18.41
N GLU A 581 -29.89 -36.94 18.03
CA GLU A 581 -29.96 -38.23 18.72
C GLU A 581 -29.36 -38.07 20.13
N PRO A 582 -30.15 -38.23 21.21
CA PRO A 582 -29.56 -38.35 22.52
C PRO A 582 -28.78 -39.67 22.55
N THR A 583 -27.54 -39.63 23.01
CA THR A 583 -26.81 -40.80 23.48
C THR A 583 -27.62 -41.46 24.60
N ALA A 584 -28.51 -42.36 24.22
CA ALA A 584 -29.20 -43.29 25.08
C ALA A 584 -28.69 -44.68 24.70
N ASN A 585 -27.58 -45.09 25.30
CA ASN A 585 -27.38 -46.41 25.88
C ASN A 585 -25.97 -46.56 26.46
N GLU A 586 -25.98 -47.01 27.72
CA GLU A 586 -24.92 -47.65 28.54
C GLU A 586 -23.81 -46.78 29.14
#